data_AF-A0A524RL82-F1
#
_entry.id   AF-A0A524RL82-F1
#
_cell.length_a   1.000
_cell.length_b   1.000
_cell.length_c   1.000
_cell.angle_alpha   90.00
_cell.angle_beta   90.00
_cell.angle_gamma   90.00
#
_symmetry.space_group_name_H-M   'P 1'
#
loop_
_entity.id
_entity.type
_entity.pdbx_description
1 polymer ?
#
loop_
_entity_poly.entity_id
_entity_poly.type
_entity_poly.pdbx_seq_one_letter_code
_entity_poly.pdbx_strand_id
1 'polypeptide(L)'
;MLSYPGMRWWSRSGRTTPVLVRGECPRVWSAVICRSRFRSLASWSRRRCRDGTDYALGQACSALLMRRWFLGIGIGLGALALTGGWHLGSVYWRLSNPGQVRPPALPSEHIAFRTTAGNALFAQAVASQASADHIGLVNAFQEQEKASWCGVATAVTVLNARGDDLTQADFFTTDVQAVRSWWATTFKGMPLADLATMLTTYDATAKIYPARMSSIEAFRRELLSNASSQSDWLIVNYDRRMLGQKGGGHISPVSAYAAAEDKVLLLDTAAYKYPFHWIPVEDLYGAMATADSELGTSRGWLVVR
;
A
#
# COMPACT_ATOMS: atom_id res chain seq x y z
N MET A 1 -32.30 1.24 -59.78
CA MET A 1 -33.62 1.34 -60.46
C MET A 1 -34.67 1.20 -59.36
N LEU A 2 -35.38 2.30 -59.03
CA LEU A 2 -36.70 2.35 -58.37
C LEU A 2 -36.77 1.82 -56.90
N SER A 3 -37.51 2.31 -55.92
CA SER A 3 -38.30 3.51 -55.61
C SER A 3 -38.73 3.32 -54.13
N TYR A 4 -38.75 4.38 -53.31
CA TYR A 4 -39.57 4.48 -52.07
C TYR A 4 -41.08 4.52 -52.45
N PRO A 5 -42.11 4.49 -51.55
CA PRO A 5 -42.16 4.58 -50.07
C PRO A 5 -43.21 3.64 -49.40
N GLY A 6 -43.38 3.71 -48.06
CA GLY A 6 -44.52 3.06 -47.40
C GLY A 6 -44.63 3.20 -45.88
N MET A 7 -44.57 4.42 -45.34
CA MET A 7 -45.02 4.71 -43.96
C MET A 7 -46.53 4.47 -43.83
N ARG A 8 -46.95 3.74 -42.79
CA ARG A 8 -48.31 3.80 -42.24
C ARG A 8 -48.20 4.10 -40.74
N TRP A 9 -48.55 5.32 -40.36
CA TRP A 9 -48.85 5.70 -38.99
C TRP A 9 -50.36 5.73 -38.83
N TRP A 10 -50.88 4.93 -37.91
CA TRP A 10 -52.27 5.01 -37.47
C TRP A 10 -52.42 6.15 -36.46
N SER A 11 -53.42 7.00 -36.71
CA SER A 11 -53.95 7.99 -35.79
C SER A 11 -54.76 7.34 -34.68
N ARG A 12 -54.68 7.85 -33.45
CA ARG A 12 -55.82 8.48 -32.76
C ARG A 12 -55.42 9.07 -31.42
N SER A 13 -55.47 10.40 -31.39
CA SER A 13 -56.06 11.26 -30.36
C SER A 13 -56.52 10.61 -29.04
N GLY A 14 -55.96 11.12 -27.94
CA GLY A 14 -56.46 10.88 -26.58
C GLY A 14 -55.70 11.69 -25.53
N ARG A 15 -55.46 12.98 -25.77
CA ARG A 15 -54.85 13.88 -24.78
C ARG A 15 -55.97 14.46 -23.91
N THR A 16 -56.17 13.91 -22.73
CA THR A 16 -57.00 14.49 -21.67
C THR A 16 -56.25 15.65 -21.03
N THR A 17 -56.47 16.86 -21.57
CA THR A 17 -56.10 18.11 -20.88
C THR A 17 -57.09 18.36 -19.75
N PRO A 18 -56.64 18.52 -18.49
CA PRO A 18 -57.53 19.01 -17.44
C PRO A 18 -57.89 20.47 -17.76
N VAL A 19 -59.18 20.72 -17.88
CA VAL A 19 -59.79 22.05 -18.01
C VAL A 19 -59.47 22.83 -16.73
N LEU A 20 -58.52 23.76 -16.85
CA LEU A 20 -58.34 24.83 -15.88
C LEU A 20 -59.53 25.77 -16.03
N VAL A 21 -60.53 25.62 -15.16
CA VAL A 21 -61.58 26.61 -14.96
C VAL A 21 -60.89 27.92 -14.58
N ARG A 22 -60.82 28.85 -15.54
CA ARG A 22 -60.44 30.23 -15.27
C ARG A 22 -61.54 30.82 -14.40
N GLY A 23 -61.29 30.89 -13.09
CA GLY A 23 -62.05 31.79 -12.22
C GLY A 23 -61.88 33.21 -12.75
N GLU A 24 -62.97 33.81 -13.19
CA GLU A 24 -63.04 35.21 -13.54
C GLU A 24 -62.59 36.05 -12.35
N CYS A 25 -61.60 36.92 -12.56
CA CYS A 25 -61.23 37.96 -11.62
C CYS A 25 -62.10 39.19 -11.96
N PRO A 26 -62.98 39.67 -11.06
CA PRO A 26 -63.74 40.88 -11.33
C PRO A 26 -62.78 42.06 -11.49
N ARG A 27 -62.92 42.77 -12.62
CA ARG A 27 -62.18 43.99 -12.94
C ARG A 27 -62.61 45.13 -12.01
N VAL A 28 -62.01 45.28 -10.83
CA VAL A 28 -61.66 46.58 -10.21
C VAL A 28 -60.55 46.32 -9.18
N TRP A 29 -59.57 47.23 -9.08
CA TRP A 29 -58.47 47.31 -8.09
C TRP A 29 -57.09 46.71 -8.48
N SER A 30 -56.29 47.58 -9.11
CA SER A 30 -54.86 47.86 -8.89
C SER A 30 -53.85 46.72 -8.62
N ALA A 31 -52.88 46.61 -9.53
CA ALA A 31 -51.78 45.65 -9.62
C ALA A 31 -50.66 45.75 -8.56
N VAL A 32 -50.96 45.95 -7.28
CA VAL A 32 -49.93 46.07 -6.22
C VAL A 32 -49.91 44.92 -5.21
N ILE A 33 -50.85 43.96 -5.27
CA ILE A 33 -50.93 42.87 -4.28
C ILE A 33 -50.73 41.50 -4.95
N CYS A 34 -49.56 41.26 -5.55
CA CYS A 34 -49.20 39.91 -5.99
C CYS A 34 -47.77 39.46 -5.59
N ARG A 35 -46.94 40.34 -5.02
CA ARG A 35 -45.60 39.99 -4.49
C ARG A 35 -45.53 39.74 -2.98
N SER A 36 -46.60 40.02 -2.21
CA SER A 36 -46.60 39.81 -0.75
C SER A 36 -47.06 38.41 -0.30
N ARG A 37 -47.74 37.64 -1.17
CA ARG A 37 -48.29 36.32 -0.81
C ARG A 37 -47.32 35.13 -0.92
N PHE A 38 -46.15 35.29 -1.54
CA PHE A 38 -45.15 34.20 -1.60
C PHE A 38 -44.22 34.15 -0.38
N ARG A 39 -44.05 35.26 0.36
CA ARG A 39 -43.39 35.23 1.68
C ARG A 39 -44.31 34.73 2.79
N SER A 40 -45.64 34.77 2.59
CA SER A 40 -46.58 34.34 3.63
C SER A 40 -46.59 32.82 3.80
N LEU A 41 -46.53 31.99 2.75
CA LEU A 41 -46.62 30.53 2.89
C LEU A 41 -45.50 29.90 3.75
N ALA A 42 -44.25 30.38 3.62
CA ALA A 42 -43.12 29.90 4.42
C ALA A 42 -43.13 30.41 5.87
N SER A 43 -43.81 31.54 6.13
CA SER A 43 -43.98 32.11 7.48
C SER A 43 -45.28 31.64 8.16
N TRP A 44 -46.27 31.21 7.37
CA TRP A 44 -47.56 30.68 7.78
C TRP A 44 -47.44 29.21 8.22
N SER A 45 -46.60 28.42 7.53
CA SER A 45 -46.31 27.04 7.94
C SER A 45 -45.57 26.94 9.28
N ARG A 46 -44.71 27.92 9.61
CA ARG A 46 -43.97 27.92 10.90
C ARG A 46 -44.83 28.29 12.10
N ARG A 47 -45.88 29.11 11.95
CA ARG A 47 -46.76 29.51 13.07
C ARG A 47 -47.78 28.44 13.45
N ARG A 48 -48.43 27.77 12.50
CA ARG A 48 -49.43 26.73 12.81
C ARG A 48 -48.87 25.41 13.33
N CYS A 49 -47.58 25.13 13.15
CA CYS A 49 -46.95 23.96 13.79
C CYS A 49 -46.84 24.10 15.32
N ARG A 50 -47.03 25.31 15.88
CA ARG A 50 -46.88 25.58 17.32
C ARG A 50 -48.20 25.47 18.11
N ASP A 51 -49.35 25.60 17.45
CA ASP A 51 -50.66 25.77 18.10
C ASP A 51 -51.59 24.53 18.03
N GLY A 52 -51.05 23.34 17.76
CA GLY A 52 -51.67 22.05 18.15
C GLY A 52 -53.11 21.73 17.71
N THR A 53 -53.71 22.43 16.73
CA THR A 53 -55.15 22.33 16.43
C THR A 53 -55.49 21.57 15.14
N ASP A 54 -54.50 21.00 14.44
CA ASP A 54 -54.77 20.21 13.23
C ASP A 54 -53.81 19.00 13.13
N TYR A 55 -54.32 17.84 13.58
CA TYR A 55 -53.55 16.58 13.71
C TYR A 55 -52.93 16.14 12.37
N ALA A 56 -53.62 16.38 11.25
CA ALA A 56 -53.15 16.02 9.91
C ALA A 56 -51.95 16.88 9.46
N LEU A 57 -51.94 18.18 9.79
CA LEU A 57 -50.82 19.08 9.50
C LEU A 57 -49.59 18.77 10.37
N GLY A 58 -49.79 18.37 11.62
CA GLY A 58 -48.72 17.93 12.53
C GLY A 58 -48.03 16.63 12.07
N GLN A 59 -48.80 15.67 11.56
CA GLN A 59 -48.26 14.43 10.96
C GLN A 59 -47.51 14.70 9.65
N ALA A 60 -48.05 15.55 8.77
CA ALA A 60 -47.40 15.91 7.50
C ALA A 60 -46.08 16.69 7.73
N CYS A 61 -46.03 17.58 8.72
CA CYS A 61 -44.82 18.32 9.07
C CYS A 61 -43.75 17.39 9.68
N SER A 62 -44.17 16.47 10.56
CA SER A 62 -43.30 15.42 11.10
C SER A 62 -42.74 14.49 10.02
N ALA A 63 -43.55 14.10 9.03
CA ALA A 63 -43.13 13.28 7.90
C ALA A 63 -42.15 14.00 6.95
N LEU A 64 -42.35 15.29 6.69
CA LEU A 64 -41.43 16.12 5.90
C LEU A 64 -40.10 16.36 6.62
N LEU A 65 -40.15 16.62 7.93
CA LEU A 65 -38.95 16.72 8.76
C LEU A 65 -38.20 15.39 8.78
N MET A 66 -38.88 14.27 9.03
CA MET A 66 -38.27 12.93 8.97
C MET A 66 -37.64 12.64 7.60
N ARG A 67 -38.32 12.94 6.48
CA ARG A 67 -37.73 12.78 5.13
C ARG A 67 -36.46 13.60 4.93
N ARG A 68 -36.41 14.83 5.43
CA ARG A 68 -35.21 15.69 5.37
C ARG A 68 -34.08 15.14 6.23
N TRP A 69 -34.40 14.61 7.41
CA TRP A 69 -33.45 13.92 8.28
C TRP A 69 -32.88 12.67 7.61
N PHE A 70 -33.72 11.78 7.07
CA PHE A 70 -33.26 10.58 6.37
C PHE A 70 -32.45 10.91 5.11
N LEU A 71 -32.85 11.91 4.33
CA LEU A 71 -32.07 12.36 3.18
C LEU A 71 -30.72 12.96 3.61
N GLY A 72 -30.70 13.77 4.68
CA GLY A 72 -29.47 14.33 5.23
C GLY A 72 -28.52 13.27 5.78
N ILE A 73 -29.04 12.26 6.49
CA ILE A 73 -28.28 11.10 6.95
C ILE A 73 -27.76 10.30 5.76
N GLY A 74 -28.61 10.05 4.74
CA GLY A 74 -28.21 9.34 3.52
C GLY A 74 -27.09 10.05 2.75
N ILE A 75 -27.19 11.38 2.59
CA ILE A 75 -26.14 12.19 1.97
C ILE A 75 -24.86 12.16 2.82
N GLY A 76 -24.98 12.29 4.15
CA GLY A 76 -23.85 12.23 5.07
C GLY A 76 -23.10 10.89 5.02
N LEU A 77 -23.84 9.78 5.08
CA LEU A 77 -23.28 8.43 4.96
C LEU A 77 -22.67 8.19 3.57
N GLY A 78 -23.32 8.67 2.50
CA GLY A 78 -22.79 8.59 1.14
C GLY A 78 -21.48 9.36 0.97
N ALA A 79 -21.39 10.59 1.51
CA ALA A 79 -20.17 11.39 1.49
C ALA A 79 -19.04 10.71 2.29
N LEU A 80 -19.35 10.18 3.49
CA LEU A 80 -18.38 9.41 4.29
C LEU A 80 -17.87 8.19 3.53
N ALA A 81 -18.74 7.40 2.90
CA ALA A 81 -18.34 6.25 2.11
C ALA A 81 -17.43 6.63 0.92
N LEU A 82 -17.76 7.72 0.21
CA LEU A 82 -16.93 8.21 -0.90
C LEU A 82 -15.55 8.69 -0.42
N THR A 83 -15.49 9.46 0.66
CA THR A 83 -14.21 9.91 1.23
C THR A 83 -13.38 8.74 1.76
N GLY A 84 -14.00 7.81 2.48
CA GLY A 84 -13.33 6.60 2.98
C GLY A 84 -12.79 5.73 1.85
N GLY A 85 -13.60 5.49 0.81
CA GLY A 85 -13.18 4.77 -0.39
C GLY A 85 -12.02 5.46 -1.12
N TRP A 86 -12.09 6.79 -1.27
CA TRP A 86 -11.00 7.57 -1.84
C TRP A 86 -9.70 7.46 -1.01
N HIS A 87 -9.80 7.59 0.32
CA HIS A 87 -8.65 7.46 1.20
C HIS A 87 -8.01 6.08 1.09
N LEU A 88 -8.80 5.01 1.21
CA LEU A 88 -8.31 3.63 1.08
C LEU A 88 -7.69 3.38 -0.30
N GLY A 89 -8.36 3.81 -1.37
CA GLY A 89 -7.84 3.71 -2.73
C GLY A 89 -6.52 4.48 -2.91
N SER A 90 -6.41 5.68 -2.33
CA SER A 90 -5.19 6.49 -2.39
C SER A 90 -4.02 5.87 -1.64
N VAL A 91 -4.27 5.26 -0.47
CA VAL A 91 -3.23 4.54 0.29
C VAL A 91 -2.77 3.30 -0.50
N TYR A 92 -3.72 2.51 -0.99
CA TYR A 92 -3.43 1.35 -1.82
C TYR A 92 -2.62 1.70 -3.08
N TRP A 93 -3.01 2.78 -3.77
CA TRP A 93 -2.30 3.28 -4.95
C TRP A 93 -0.85 3.63 -4.63
N ARG A 94 -0.60 4.37 -3.54
CA ARG A 94 0.77 4.74 -3.13
C ARG A 94 1.62 3.53 -2.76
N LEU A 95 1.02 2.53 -2.12
CA LEU A 95 1.73 1.29 -1.77
C LEU A 95 2.05 0.47 -3.01
N SER A 96 1.14 0.40 -3.98
CA SER A 96 1.30 -0.37 -5.22
C SER A 96 2.10 0.36 -6.30
N ASN A 97 2.33 1.66 -6.14
CA ASN A 97 3.14 2.46 -7.05
C ASN A 97 4.19 3.23 -6.23
N PRO A 98 5.17 2.52 -5.63
CA PRO A 98 6.28 3.18 -4.96
C PRO A 98 7.11 3.89 -6.04
N GLY A 99 6.77 5.16 -6.32
CA GLY A 99 7.30 5.87 -7.47
C GLY A 99 8.82 5.95 -7.49
N GLN A 100 9.37 6.23 -8.67
CA GLN A 100 10.78 6.58 -8.84
C GLN A 100 11.04 7.95 -8.21
N VAL A 101 11.35 7.95 -6.92
CA VAL A 101 11.88 9.13 -6.25
C VAL A 101 13.28 9.33 -6.80
N ARG A 102 13.70 10.57 -7.11
CA ARG A 102 15.12 10.88 -7.27
C ARG A 102 15.85 10.26 -6.07
N PRO A 103 16.71 9.24 -6.27
CA PRO A 103 17.28 8.48 -5.17
C PRO A 103 17.90 9.46 -4.18
N PRO A 104 17.49 9.45 -2.90
CA PRO A 104 18.22 10.23 -1.92
C PRO A 104 19.69 9.82 -1.94
N ALA A 105 20.58 10.77 -1.65
CA ALA A 105 21.99 10.45 -1.51
C ALA A 105 22.15 9.34 -0.47
N LEU A 106 23.03 8.38 -0.75
CA LEU A 106 23.46 7.44 0.26
C LEU A 106 24.15 8.20 1.40
N PRO A 107 24.01 7.74 2.65
CA PRO A 107 24.83 8.20 3.76
C PRO A 107 26.33 8.11 3.41
N SER A 108 27.17 8.98 4.00
CA SER A 108 28.60 9.08 3.64
C SER A 108 29.37 7.77 3.77
N GLU A 109 29.01 6.93 4.74
CA GLU A 109 29.67 5.64 5.02
C GLU A 109 29.21 4.51 4.09
N HIS A 110 28.14 4.73 3.33
CA HIS A 110 27.57 3.77 2.40
C HIS A 110 28.13 4.00 0.99
N ILE A 111 28.56 2.92 0.34
CA ILE A 111 29.20 3.01 -0.97
C ILE A 111 28.31 2.32 -2.00
N ALA A 112 27.79 3.07 -2.96
CA ALA A 112 27.03 2.49 -4.07
C ALA A 112 27.89 1.50 -4.86
N PHE A 113 27.31 0.33 -5.18
CA PHE A 113 28.01 -0.78 -5.83
C PHE A 113 28.66 -0.36 -7.16
N ARG A 114 27.92 0.36 -8.01
CA ARG A 114 28.37 0.77 -9.36
C ARG A 114 29.36 1.95 -9.39
N THR A 115 30.01 2.26 -8.26
CA THR A 115 31.08 3.27 -8.20
C THR A 115 32.45 2.60 -8.24
N THR A 116 33.51 3.35 -8.52
CA THR A 116 34.89 2.82 -8.48
C THR A 116 35.21 2.20 -7.12
N ALA A 117 34.82 2.85 -6.02
CA ALA A 117 35.01 2.33 -4.67
C ALA A 117 34.18 1.07 -4.41
N GLY A 118 32.92 1.03 -4.86
CA GLY A 118 32.05 -0.13 -4.71
C GLY A 118 32.53 -1.35 -5.50
N ASN A 119 33.06 -1.13 -6.71
CA ASN A 119 33.67 -2.18 -7.53
C ASN A 119 34.99 -2.68 -6.92
N ALA A 120 35.78 -1.81 -6.27
CA ALA A 120 37.00 -2.22 -5.57
C ALA A 120 36.69 -3.15 -4.38
N LEU A 121 35.67 -2.83 -3.58
CA LEU A 121 35.18 -3.70 -2.51
C LEU A 121 34.69 -5.05 -3.06
N PHE A 122 34.02 -5.04 -4.21
CA PHE A 122 33.59 -6.29 -4.84
C PHE A 122 34.77 -7.13 -5.33
N ALA A 123 35.76 -6.52 -5.99
CA ALA A 123 36.96 -7.21 -6.42
C ALA A 123 37.72 -7.83 -5.23
N GLN A 124 37.75 -7.14 -4.10
CA GLN A 124 38.30 -7.68 -2.87
C GLN A 124 37.50 -8.88 -2.34
N ALA A 125 36.16 -8.77 -2.26
CA ALA A 125 35.30 -9.88 -1.84
C ALA A 125 35.48 -11.12 -2.73
N VAL A 126 35.62 -10.93 -4.05
CA VAL A 126 35.94 -12.01 -5.00
C VAL A 126 37.31 -12.63 -4.68
N ALA A 127 38.34 -11.80 -4.46
CA ALA A 127 39.69 -12.27 -4.13
C ALA A 127 39.74 -13.06 -2.82
N SER A 128 38.89 -12.72 -1.84
CA SER A 128 38.75 -13.43 -0.57
C SER A 128 37.69 -14.54 -0.58
N GLN A 129 37.16 -14.91 -1.76
CA GLN A 129 36.11 -15.94 -1.90
C GLN A 129 34.85 -15.68 -1.05
N ALA A 130 34.48 -14.42 -0.87
CA ALA A 130 33.35 -13.98 -0.05
C ALA A 130 32.28 -13.28 -0.92
N SER A 131 31.96 -13.89 -2.07
CA SER A 131 30.97 -13.39 -3.03
C SER A 131 30.24 -14.51 -3.79
N ALA A 132 30.22 -15.73 -3.24
CA ALA A 132 29.72 -16.92 -3.92
C ALA A 132 28.26 -16.76 -4.38
N ASP A 133 27.42 -16.12 -3.57
CA ASP A 133 25.99 -15.90 -3.83
C ASP A 133 25.72 -14.80 -4.86
N HIS A 134 26.69 -13.93 -5.15
CA HIS A 134 26.45 -12.68 -5.87
C HIS A 134 25.81 -12.90 -7.24
N ILE A 135 26.37 -13.80 -8.05
CA ILE A 135 25.90 -14.02 -9.43
C ILE A 135 24.48 -14.60 -9.42
N GLY A 136 24.21 -15.59 -8.57
CA GLY A 136 22.89 -16.21 -8.46
C GLY A 136 21.84 -15.20 -8.03
N LEU A 137 22.12 -14.43 -6.97
CA LEU A 137 21.19 -13.42 -6.45
C LEU A 137 20.95 -12.26 -7.42
N VAL A 138 21.99 -11.79 -8.13
CA VAL A 138 21.81 -10.70 -9.12
C VAL A 138 20.99 -11.16 -10.32
N ASN A 139 21.21 -12.39 -10.81
CA ASN A 139 20.42 -12.95 -11.91
C ASN A 139 18.95 -13.18 -11.52
N ALA A 140 18.71 -13.52 -10.25
CA ALA A 140 17.39 -13.74 -9.68
C ALA A 140 16.70 -12.48 -9.14
N PHE A 141 17.40 -11.34 -9.10
CA PHE A 141 16.95 -10.15 -8.38
C PHE A 141 15.63 -9.60 -8.90
N GLN A 142 14.71 -9.34 -7.98
CA GLN A 142 13.48 -8.61 -8.25
C GLN A 142 13.39 -7.35 -7.38
N GLU A 143 13.12 -6.21 -8.02
CA GLU A 143 12.70 -5.01 -7.32
C GLU A 143 11.33 -5.23 -6.67
N GLN A 144 11.13 -4.78 -5.43
CA GLN A 144 9.86 -4.93 -4.74
C GLN A 144 8.71 -4.23 -5.50
N GLU A 145 7.65 -4.97 -5.81
CA GLU A 145 6.52 -4.43 -6.58
C GLU A 145 5.69 -3.41 -5.78
N LYS A 146 5.67 -3.56 -4.45
CA LYS A 146 4.96 -2.66 -3.53
C LYS A 146 5.89 -2.12 -2.46
N ALA A 147 5.58 -0.95 -1.93
CA ALA A 147 6.37 -0.25 -0.91
C ALA A 147 6.66 -1.09 0.35
N SER A 148 5.79 -2.05 0.70
CA SER A 148 5.92 -2.92 1.86
C SER A 148 6.41 -4.35 1.53
N TRP A 149 6.66 -4.66 0.26
CA TRP A 149 6.97 -6.02 -0.22
C TRP A 149 8.45 -6.37 -0.22
N CYS A 150 9.29 -5.62 0.49
CA CYS A 150 10.73 -5.91 0.59
C CYS A 150 11.04 -7.35 1.03
N GLY A 151 10.24 -7.93 1.94
CA GLY A 151 10.36 -9.33 2.34
C GLY A 151 10.00 -10.31 1.22
N VAL A 152 8.93 -10.05 0.46
CA VAL A 152 8.49 -10.88 -0.67
C VAL A 152 9.55 -10.87 -1.78
N ALA A 153 10.01 -9.69 -2.18
CA ALA A 153 11.05 -9.52 -3.20
C ALA A 153 12.36 -10.22 -2.79
N THR A 154 12.73 -10.12 -1.52
CA THR A 154 13.89 -10.83 -0.97
C THR A 154 13.71 -12.35 -1.03
N ALA A 155 12.55 -12.85 -0.60
CA ALA A 155 12.24 -14.28 -0.61
C ALA A 155 12.34 -14.86 -2.01
N VAL A 156 11.65 -14.22 -2.97
CA VAL A 156 11.66 -14.65 -4.38
C VAL A 156 13.04 -14.57 -4.98
N THR A 157 13.82 -13.52 -4.68
CA THR A 157 15.22 -13.43 -5.15
C THR A 157 16.06 -14.61 -4.65
N VAL A 158 15.92 -14.99 -3.37
CA VAL A 158 16.66 -16.11 -2.78
C VAL A 158 16.19 -17.46 -3.34
N LEU A 159 14.89 -17.70 -3.41
CA LEU A 159 14.31 -18.93 -3.96
C LEU A 159 14.67 -19.09 -5.44
N ASN A 160 14.64 -18.00 -6.23
CA ASN A 160 15.02 -18.08 -7.64
C ASN A 160 16.52 -18.30 -7.83
N ALA A 161 17.37 -17.79 -6.93
CA ALA A 161 18.79 -18.12 -6.93
C ALA A 161 19.04 -19.61 -6.61
N ARG A 162 18.12 -20.25 -5.88
CA ARG A 162 18.08 -21.70 -5.64
C ARG A 162 17.47 -22.50 -6.81
N GLY A 163 16.66 -21.86 -7.65
CA GLY A 163 16.11 -22.43 -8.89
C GLY A 163 14.58 -22.50 -8.98
N ASP A 164 13.83 -21.85 -8.07
CA ASP A 164 12.37 -22.00 -7.97
C ASP A 164 11.54 -21.25 -9.05
N ASP A 165 12.12 -20.31 -9.80
CA ASP A 165 11.48 -19.51 -10.88
C ASP A 165 10.09 -18.91 -10.55
N LEU A 166 10.05 -18.08 -9.51
CA LEU A 166 8.85 -17.44 -8.96
C LEU A 166 8.78 -15.94 -9.32
N THR A 167 7.57 -15.42 -9.47
CA THR A 167 7.29 -13.98 -9.34
C THR A 167 6.85 -13.62 -7.92
N GLN A 168 6.83 -12.33 -7.57
CA GLN A 168 6.25 -11.88 -6.29
C GLN A 168 4.75 -12.18 -6.17
N ALA A 169 4.03 -12.33 -7.28
CA ALA A 169 2.65 -12.79 -7.28
C ALA A 169 2.55 -14.30 -6.99
N ASP A 170 3.39 -15.11 -7.63
CA ASP A 170 3.43 -16.58 -7.44
C ASP A 170 3.81 -16.95 -6.00
N PHE A 171 4.57 -16.08 -5.32
CA PHE A 171 4.96 -16.28 -3.92
C PHE A 171 3.75 -16.50 -2.98
N PHE A 172 2.58 -15.92 -3.28
CA PHE A 172 1.40 -15.97 -2.41
C PHE A 172 0.53 -17.22 -2.64
N THR A 173 1.10 -18.41 -2.43
CA THR A 173 0.35 -19.67 -2.36
C THR A 173 -0.64 -19.69 -1.20
N THR A 174 -1.52 -20.69 -1.15
CA THR A 174 -2.47 -20.89 -0.04
C THR A 174 -1.74 -20.97 1.31
N ASP A 175 -0.62 -21.69 1.37
CA ASP A 175 0.13 -21.90 2.62
C ASP A 175 0.85 -20.63 3.07
N VAL A 176 1.46 -19.88 2.14
CA VAL A 176 2.03 -18.56 2.44
C VAL A 176 0.96 -17.59 2.96
N GLN A 177 -0.22 -17.59 2.34
CA GLN A 177 -1.32 -16.73 2.75
C GLN A 177 -1.92 -17.13 4.11
N ALA A 178 -1.78 -18.39 4.53
CA ALA A 178 -2.13 -18.85 5.87
C ALA A 178 -1.16 -18.30 6.94
N VAL A 179 0.12 -18.09 6.60
CA VAL A 179 1.09 -17.41 7.47
C VAL A 179 0.79 -15.91 7.53
N ARG A 180 0.72 -15.25 6.37
CA ARG A 180 0.34 -13.84 6.28
C ARG A 180 -0.32 -13.55 4.94
N SER A 181 -1.56 -13.06 5.02
CA SER A 181 -2.32 -12.73 3.82
C SER A 181 -1.64 -11.65 2.98
N TRP A 182 -1.93 -11.68 1.68
CA TRP A 182 -1.55 -10.65 0.72
C TRP A 182 -1.88 -9.23 1.19
N TRP A 183 -3.06 -9.04 1.81
CA TRP A 183 -3.50 -7.74 2.33
C TRP A 183 -2.69 -7.28 3.53
N ALA A 184 -2.43 -8.18 4.48
CA ALA A 184 -1.58 -7.87 5.63
C ALA A 184 -0.16 -7.47 5.18
N THR A 185 0.43 -8.23 4.26
CA THR A 185 1.75 -7.91 3.68
C THR A 185 1.74 -6.58 2.92
N THR A 186 0.69 -6.30 2.14
CA THR A 186 0.57 -5.03 1.37
C THR A 186 0.45 -3.80 2.26
N PHE A 187 -0.24 -3.88 3.40
CA PHE A 187 -0.46 -2.70 4.25
C PHE A 187 0.52 -2.57 5.42
N LYS A 188 1.17 -3.66 5.84
CA LYS A 188 2.05 -3.67 7.04
C LYS A 188 3.48 -4.12 6.76
N GLY A 189 3.75 -4.75 5.62
CA GLY A 189 4.97 -5.52 5.42
C GLY A 189 4.92 -6.80 6.25
N MET A 190 6.07 -7.34 6.66
CA MET A 190 6.16 -8.55 7.48
C MET A 190 7.35 -8.48 8.44
N PRO A 191 7.25 -9.06 9.65
CA PRO A 191 8.40 -9.31 10.50
C PRO A 191 9.26 -10.45 9.95
N LEU A 192 10.50 -10.56 10.44
CA LEU A 192 11.43 -11.61 10.02
C LEU A 192 10.93 -13.04 10.35
N ALA A 193 10.13 -13.18 11.41
CA ALA A 193 9.53 -14.45 11.81
C ALA A 193 8.52 -14.97 10.76
N ASP A 194 7.61 -14.11 10.32
CA ASP A 194 6.64 -14.45 9.27
C ASP A 194 7.38 -14.84 7.97
N LEU A 195 8.40 -14.08 7.58
CA LEU A 195 9.21 -14.41 6.39
C LEU A 195 9.87 -15.79 6.53
N ALA A 196 10.43 -16.12 7.69
CA ALA A 196 11.02 -17.43 7.93
C ALA A 196 10.00 -18.55 7.75
N THR A 197 8.81 -18.41 8.35
CA THR A 197 7.73 -19.40 8.21
C THR A 197 7.24 -19.51 6.77
N MET A 198 7.11 -18.39 6.04
CA MET A 198 6.75 -18.43 4.62
C MET A 198 7.76 -19.20 3.78
N LEU A 199 9.07 -18.99 4.00
CA LEU A 199 10.12 -19.71 3.27
C LEU A 199 10.04 -21.23 3.50
N THR A 200 9.64 -21.68 4.68
CA THR A 200 9.46 -23.12 4.95
C THR A 200 8.34 -23.78 4.13
N THR A 201 7.42 -23.00 3.55
CA THR A 201 6.39 -23.52 2.64
C THR A 201 6.95 -23.86 1.24
N TYR A 202 8.19 -23.47 0.94
CA TYR A 202 8.92 -23.78 -0.30
C TYR A 202 10.04 -24.81 -0.08
N ASP A 203 9.88 -25.71 0.90
CA ASP A 203 10.89 -26.72 1.25
C ASP A 203 12.27 -26.14 1.60
N ALA A 204 12.33 -24.84 1.97
CA ALA A 204 13.54 -24.22 2.48
C ALA A 204 13.59 -24.31 4.00
N THR A 205 14.79 -24.46 4.55
CA THR A 205 15.06 -24.25 5.97
C THR A 205 15.34 -22.78 6.21
N ALA A 206 14.81 -22.22 7.29
CA ALA A 206 14.95 -20.79 7.60
C ALA A 206 15.25 -20.61 9.10
N LYS A 207 16.48 -20.22 9.44
CA LYS A 207 16.93 -20.04 10.84
C LYS A 207 17.16 -18.58 11.17
N ILE A 208 16.41 -18.08 12.15
CA ILE A 208 16.46 -16.69 12.60
C ILE A 208 17.53 -16.49 13.67
N TYR A 209 18.25 -15.38 13.58
CA TYR A 209 19.19 -14.90 14.57
C TYR A 209 18.83 -13.46 14.97
N PRO A 210 18.11 -13.28 16.10
CA PRO A 210 17.82 -11.94 16.61
C PRO A 210 19.13 -11.24 17.01
N ALA A 211 19.36 -10.03 16.52
CA ALA A 211 20.63 -9.34 16.73
C ALA A 211 20.96 -9.12 18.21
N ARG A 212 19.97 -8.74 19.04
CA ARG A 212 20.16 -8.55 20.50
C ARG A 212 20.41 -9.84 21.28
N MET A 213 20.16 -11.00 20.68
CA MET A 213 20.41 -12.32 21.27
C MET A 213 21.68 -12.97 20.69
N SER A 214 22.44 -12.24 19.89
CA SER A 214 23.67 -12.70 19.24
C SER A 214 24.78 -11.67 19.43
N SER A 215 25.89 -11.81 18.71
CA SER A 215 27.00 -10.84 18.70
C SER A 215 27.37 -10.42 17.28
N ILE A 216 28.04 -9.27 17.14
CA ILE A 216 28.54 -8.80 15.84
C ILE A 216 29.61 -9.76 15.28
N GLU A 217 30.42 -10.38 16.13
CA GLU A 217 31.41 -11.39 15.72
C GLU A 217 30.72 -12.66 15.19
N ALA A 218 29.59 -13.06 15.79
CA ALA A 218 28.78 -14.15 15.26
C ALA A 218 28.20 -13.78 13.89
N PHE A 219 27.73 -12.55 13.71
CA PHE A 219 27.26 -12.06 12.42
C PHE A 219 28.36 -12.03 11.36
N ARG A 220 29.57 -11.53 11.68
CA ARG A 220 30.73 -11.57 10.77
C ARG A 220 31.12 -12.99 10.36
N ARG A 221 31.07 -13.95 11.30
CA ARG A 221 31.31 -15.37 10.98
C ARG A 221 30.25 -15.93 10.04
N GLU A 222 28.98 -15.60 10.26
CA GLU A 222 27.89 -16.03 9.37
C GLU A 222 28.04 -15.43 7.97
N LEU A 223 28.36 -14.13 7.87
CA LEU A 223 28.64 -13.46 6.59
C LEU A 223 29.76 -14.15 5.81
N LEU A 224 30.86 -14.48 6.48
CA LEU A 224 32.01 -15.11 5.86
C LEU A 224 31.69 -16.56 5.45
N SER A 225 30.99 -17.31 6.30
CA SER A 225 30.57 -18.68 6.01
C SER A 225 29.62 -18.74 4.82
N ASN A 226 28.55 -17.94 4.85
CA ASN A 226 27.55 -17.89 3.80
C ASN A 226 28.17 -17.46 2.46
N ALA A 227 28.91 -16.36 2.45
CA ALA A 227 29.46 -15.82 1.21
C ALA A 227 30.56 -16.69 0.56
N SER A 228 31.00 -17.77 1.22
CA SER A 228 32.01 -18.72 0.73
C SER A 228 31.44 -19.90 -0.08
N SER A 229 30.13 -20.09 -0.09
CA SER A 229 29.48 -21.20 -0.80
C SER A 229 28.13 -20.77 -1.36
N GLN A 230 27.59 -21.52 -2.32
CA GLN A 230 26.21 -21.32 -2.81
C GLN A 230 25.23 -22.33 -2.18
N SER A 231 25.47 -22.71 -0.92
CA SER A 231 24.69 -23.73 -0.21
C SER A 231 23.68 -23.17 0.78
N ASP A 232 23.77 -21.87 1.06
CA ASP A 232 22.85 -21.13 1.88
C ASP A 232 22.79 -19.67 1.41
N TRP A 233 21.79 -18.93 1.90
CA TRP A 233 21.63 -17.51 1.62
C TRP A 233 21.37 -16.75 2.91
N LEU A 234 21.90 -15.54 2.99
CA LEU A 234 21.71 -14.67 4.15
C LEU A 234 20.77 -13.51 3.82
N ILE A 235 19.74 -13.36 4.64
CA ILE A 235 18.77 -12.26 4.57
C ILE A 235 18.90 -11.41 5.83
N VAL A 236 18.88 -10.08 5.69
CA VAL A 236 18.92 -9.16 6.83
C VAL A 236 17.63 -8.38 6.95
N ASN A 237 17.17 -8.17 8.19
CA ASN A 237 16.11 -7.23 8.54
C ASN A 237 16.68 -6.14 9.44
N TYR A 238 16.61 -4.89 9.00
CA TYR A 238 17.26 -3.76 9.66
C TYR A 238 16.39 -2.50 9.61
N ASP A 239 16.65 -1.55 10.51
CA ASP A 239 15.98 -0.25 10.52
C ASP A 239 16.78 0.80 9.74
N ARG A 240 16.23 1.24 8.60
CA ARG A 240 16.87 2.25 7.73
C ARG A 240 17.17 3.56 8.46
N ARG A 241 16.40 3.92 9.48
CA ARG A 241 16.59 5.17 10.23
C ARG A 241 17.93 5.20 10.96
N MET A 242 18.38 4.05 11.46
CA MET A 242 19.68 3.92 12.12
C MET A 242 20.85 4.12 11.16
N LEU A 243 20.60 3.89 9.87
CA LEU A 243 21.57 4.05 8.79
C LEU A 243 21.46 5.42 8.11
N GLY A 244 20.68 6.37 8.65
CA GLY A 244 20.43 7.66 7.98
C GLY A 244 19.66 7.56 6.65
N GLN A 245 19.03 6.41 6.38
CA GLN A 245 18.24 6.19 5.19
C GLN A 245 16.76 6.50 5.42
N LYS A 246 16.09 7.03 4.38
CA LYS A 246 14.63 7.19 4.35
C LYS A 246 13.89 5.85 4.38
N GLY A 247 13.02 5.66 5.37
CA GLY A 247 12.17 4.49 5.53
C GLY A 247 12.07 4.06 6.98
N GLY A 248 11.50 2.89 7.22
CA GLY A 248 11.53 2.21 8.52
C GLY A 248 12.28 0.88 8.40
N GLY A 249 11.70 -0.18 8.95
CA GLY A 249 12.20 -1.54 8.76
C GLY A 249 12.29 -1.93 7.28
N HIS A 250 13.32 -2.69 6.92
CA HIS A 250 13.55 -3.17 5.56
C HIS A 250 14.16 -4.57 5.58
N ILE A 251 13.98 -5.32 4.50
CA ILE A 251 14.50 -6.67 4.31
C ILE A 251 15.21 -6.73 2.96
N SER A 252 16.40 -7.30 2.93
CA SER A 252 17.18 -7.50 1.69
C SER A 252 18.10 -8.71 1.82
N PRO A 253 18.46 -9.37 0.70
CA PRO A 253 19.50 -10.38 0.71
C PRO A 253 20.88 -9.74 0.79
N VAL A 254 21.80 -10.44 1.45
CA VAL A 254 23.24 -10.17 1.43
C VAL A 254 23.85 -10.85 0.21
N SER A 255 24.74 -10.16 -0.48
CA SER A 255 25.29 -10.63 -1.75
C SER A 255 26.78 -10.93 -1.72
N ALA A 256 27.52 -10.18 -0.92
CA ALA A 256 28.97 -10.33 -0.79
C ALA A 256 29.46 -9.67 0.52
N TYR A 257 30.64 -10.06 0.97
CA TYR A 257 31.27 -9.52 2.16
C TYR A 257 32.75 -9.16 1.90
N ALA A 258 33.07 -7.88 2.06
CA ALA A 258 34.41 -7.30 1.93
C ALA A 258 35.06 -7.27 3.33
N ALA A 259 35.71 -8.38 3.69
CA ALA A 259 36.12 -8.63 5.07
C ALA A 259 37.23 -7.70 5.60
N ALA A 260 38.18 -7.24 4.76
CA ALA A 260 39.24 -6.35 5.27
C ALA A 260 38.75 -4.92 5.52
N GLU A 261 37.66 -4.52 4.87
CA GLU A 261 37.02 -3.21 5.00
C GLU A 261 35.80 -3.29 5.94
N ASP A 262 35.46 -4.49 6.38
CA ASP A 262 34.31 -4.81 7.23
C ASP A 262 32.99 -4.23 6.66
N LYS A 263 32.76 -4.46 5.36
CA LYS A 263 31.55 -4.00 4.66
C LYS A 263 30.81 -5.13 3.97
N VAL A 264 29.49 -5.07 4.01
CA VAL A 264 28.59 -6.04 3.39
C VAL A 264 27.81 -5.41 2.24
N LEU A 265 27.67 -6.12 1.12
CA LEU A 265 26.89 -5.71 -0.03
C LEU A 265 25.44 -6.18 0.12
N LEU A 266 24.50 -5.24 0.17
CA LEU A 266 23.07 -5.54 0.14
C LEU A 266 22.49 -5.31 -1.25
N LEU A 267 21.67 -6.25 -1.73
CA LEU A 267 20.80 -6.02 -2.89
C LEU A 267 19.51 -5.37 -2.41
N ASP A 268 19.54 -4.06 -2.18
CA ASP A 268 18.38 -3.30 -1.70
C ASP A 268 17.18 -3.53 -2.63
N THR A 269 16.13 -4.17 -2.10
CA THR A 269 14.95 -4.56 -2.90
C THR A 269 14.08 -3.36 -3.27
N ALA A 270 14.21 -2.23 -2.57
CA ALA A 270 13.64 -0.95 -2.99
C ALA A 270 14.57 -0.26 -4.00
N ALA A 271 14.86 -0.93 -5.13
CA ALA A 271 15.81 -0.46 -6.13
C ALA A 271 15.40 0.86 -6.81
N TYR A 272 14.10 1.18 -6.83
CA TYR A 272 13.57 2.51 -7.18
C TYR A 272 14.03 3.64 -6.23
N LYS A 273 14.59 3.31 -5.06
CA LYS A 273 14.97 4.25 -3.98
C LYS A 273 16.47 4.25 -3.69
N TYR A 274 17.10 3.10 -3.53
CA TYR A 274 18.55 3.01 -3.33
C TYR A 274 19.16 1.96 -4.26
N PRO A 275 20.40 2.17 -4.75
CA PRO A 275 21.10 1.15 -5.49
C PRO A 275 21.53 0.01 -4.56
N PHE A 276 22.05 -1.08 -5.14
CA PHE A 276 22.89 -2.00 -4.38
C PHE A 276 24.06 -1.22 -3.78
N HIS A 277 24.35 -1.47 -2.51
CA HIS A 277 25.34 -0.67 -1.81
C HIS A 277 25.98 -1.45 -0.67
N TRP A 278 27.22 -1.04 -0.38
CA TRP A 278 28.03 -1.53 0.71
C TRP A 278 27.73 -0.75 1.97
N ILE A 279 27.61 -1.46 3.10
CA ILE A 279 27.34 -0.88 4.42
C ILE A 279 28.40 -1.41 5.40
N PRO A 280 28.95 -0.57 6.29
CA PRO A 280 29.75 -1.06 7.42
C PRO A 280 28.98 -2.12 8.22
N VAL A 281 29.62 -3.24 8.55
CA VAL A 281 28.97 -4.32 9.30
C VAL A 281 28.52 -3.85 10.68
N GLU A 282 29.30 -2.97 11.33
CA GLU A 282 28.93 -2.35 12.61
C GLU A 282 27.62 -1.56 12.52
N ASP A 283 27.49 -0.70 11.52
CA ASP A 283 26.27 0.08 11.30
C ASP A 283 25.06 -0.82 11.01
N LEU A 284 25.23 -1.82 10.14
CA LEU A 284 24.16 -2.76 9.81
C LEU A 284 23.74 -3.56 11.05
N TYR A 285 24.69 -4.06 11.84
CA TYR A 285 24.40 -4.80 13.06
C TYR A 285 23.68 -3.92 14.09
N GLY A 286 24.10 -2.66 14.27
CA GLY A 286 23.39 -1.68 15.09
C GLY A 286 21.95 -1.44 14.61
N ALA A 287 21.73 -1.36 13.30
CA ALA A 287 20.41 -1.22 12.70
C ALA A 287 19.53 -2.48 12.87
N MET A 288 20.12 -3.68 12.90
CA MET A 288 19.42 -4.92 13.22
C MET A 288 19.11 -5.05 14.72
N ALA A 289 19.93 -4.48 15.60
CA ALA A 289 19.74 -4.48 17.06
C ALA A 289 18.62 -3.53 17.55
N THR A 290 17.71 -3.13 16.65
CA THR A 290 16.51 -2.34 16.96
C THR A 290 15.30 -3.26 17.13
N ALA A 291 14.32 -2.84 17.94
CA ALA A 291 13.07 -3.57 18.09
C ALA A 291 12.21 -3.47 16.82
N ASP A 292 11.63 -4.59 16.40
CA ASP A 292 10.56 -4.61 15.42
C ASP A 292 9.27 -4.04 16.03
N SER A 293 8.58 -3.18 15.28
CA SER A 293 7.40 -2.49 15.81
C SER A 293 6.17 -3.38 15.96
N GLU A 294 6.12 -4.51 15.25
CA GLU A 294 5.00 -5.46 15.32
C GLU A 294 5.24 -6.51 16.40
N LEU A 295 6.47 -7.06 16.51
CA LEU A 295 6.78 -8.15 17.44
C LEU A 295 7.44 -7.71 18.76
N GLY A 296 8.04 -6.52 18.82
CA GLY A 296 8.79 -6.02 19.98
C GLY A 296 10.14 -6.73 20.23
N THR A 297 10.41 -7.85 19.57
CA THR A 297 11.71 -8.51 19.53
C THR A 297 12.69 -7.76 18.62
N SER A 298 13.99 -7.97 18.79
CA SER A 298 14.95 -7.33 17.88
C SER A 298 14.80 -7.89 16.47
N ARG A 299 15.10 -7.06 15.47
CA ARG A 299 15.39 -7.54 14.11
C ARG A 299 16.66 -8.41 14.12
N GLY A 300 17.23 -8.70 12.95
CA GLY A 300 18.34 -9.63 12.86
C GLY A 300 18.57 -10.14 11.44
N TRP A 301 19.19 -11.30 11.35
CA TRP A 301 19.40 -11.99 10.09
C TRP A 301 18.75 -13.37 10.08
N LEU A 302 18.56 -13.89 8.89
CA LEU A 302 17.99 -15.18 8.59
C LEU A 302 18.95 -15.93 7.68
N VAL A 303 19.24 -17.18 8.01
CA VAL A 303 20.00 -18.09 7.16
C VAL A 303 19.02 -19.06 6.52
N VAL A 304 19.04 -19.13 5.19
CA VAL A 304 18.13 -19.93 4.37
C VAL A 304 18.91 -21.03 3.65
N ARG A 305 18.44 -22.29 3.68
CA ARG A 305 19.02 -23.41 2.89
C ARG A 305 17.93 -24.24 2.25
#